data_AF-R6X625-F1
#
_entry.id   AF-R6X625-F1
#
_cell.length_a   1.000
_cell.length_b   1.000
_cell.length_c   1.000
_cell.angle_alpha   90.00
_cell.angle_beta   90.00
_cell.angle_gamma   90.00
#
_symmetry.space_group_name_H-M   'P 1'
#
loop_
_entity.id
_entity.type
_entity.pdbx_description
1 polymer ?
#
loop_
_entity_poly.entity_id
_entity_poly.type
_entity_poly.pdbx_seq_one_letter_code
_entity_poly.pdbx_strand_id
1 'polypeptide(L)'
;MKRNIIHDGVSIKIFETDDPQKVIIHFTDEITAFNKIKKAVIKDKGIYCNGISCEISRLLQKGGVPTHFIEQISDTEQLCWKSQVIPMEVIVRNVIAGSMAQRLGLEEGIVPKEPVYDLCYKSDILCDPIINDYHAVALGLVSKEELERIYSLTKQVNSILTPVFKEIGITLVDFKIEFGHLCDGSLVMSDDITPDSARFWDIATGDRLDKDRFRKDNGHVGEAYRTVYERLTGKNG
;
A
#
# COMPACT_ATOMS: atom_id res chain seq x y z
N MET A 1 -22.95 10.10 -16.07
CA MET A 1 -23.04 11.19 -15.06
C MET A 1 -21.63 11.60 -14.67
N LYS A 2 -21.37 12.89 -14.41
CA LYS A 2 -20.08 13.33 -13.86
C LYS A 2 -20.02 12.87 -12.40
N ARG A 3 -19.05 12.01 -12.06
CA ARG A 3 -18.81 11.60 -10.67
C ARG A 3 -18.08 12.73 -9.94
N ASN A 4 -18.51 13.09 -8.73
CA ASN A 4 -17.83 14.09 -7.92
C ASN A 4 -16.53 13.51 -7.34
N ILE A 5 -15.43 14.25 -7.41
CA ILE A 5 -14.14 13.87 -6.84
C ILE A 5 -14.08 14.33 -5.38
N ILE A 6 -13.80 13.41 -4.46
CA ILE A 6 -13.56 13.72 -3.04
C ILE A 6 -12.08 13.72 -2.67
N HIS A 7 -11.25 13.06 -3.48
CA HIS A 7 -9.80 13.08 -3.35
C HIS A 7 -9.16 13.04 -4.74
N ASP A 8 -8.38 14.08 -5.07
CA ASP A 8 -7.65 14.19 -6.34
C ASP A 8 -6.15 13.95 -6.09
N GLY A 9 -5.84 12.70 -5.74
CA GLY A 9 -4.47 12.25 -5.54
C GLY A 9 -3.77 11.99 -6.88
N VAL A 10 -2.43 11.85 -6.82
CA VAL A 10 -1.67 11.57 -8.04
C VAL A 10 -1.83 10.12 -8.47
N SER A 11 -1.51 9.15 -7.61
CA SER A 11 -1.61 7.72 -7.96
C SER A 11 -3.05 7.20 -7.98
N ILE A 12 -3.93 7.79 -7.18
CA ILE A 12 -5.34 7.40 -7.06
C ILE A 12 -6.25 8.63 -7.00
N LYS A 13 -7.45 8.49 -7.56
CA LYS A 13 -8.55 9.45 -7.43
C LYS A 13 -9.74 8.74 -6.78
N ILE A 14 -10.42 9.44 -5.88
CA ILE A 14 -11.59 8.88 -5.20
C ILE A 14 -12.82 9.68 -5.58
N PHE A 15 -13.85 8.95 -6.01
CA PHE A 15 -15.12 9.49 -6.46
C PHE A 15 -16.27 9.06 -5.56
N GLU A 16 -17.26 9.93 -5.42
CA GLU A 16 -18.54 9.58 -4.78
C GLU A 16 -19.33 8.60 -5.67
N THR A 17 -20.21 7.84 -5.01
CA THR A 17 -21.25 7.05 -5.67
C THR A 17 -22.63 7.54 -5.24
N ASP A 18 -23.69 6.97 -5.83
CA ASP A 18 -25.07 7.24 -5.38
C ASP A 18 -25.32 6.75 -3.95
N ASP A 19 -24.52 5.80 -3.45
CA ASP A 19 -24.51 5.36 -2.06
C ASP A 19 -23.44 6.13 -1.28
N PRO A 20 -23.81 6.95 -0.26
CA PRO A 20 -22.85 7.77 0.48
C PRO A 20 -21.85 6.96 1.32
N GLN A 21 -22.10 5.68 1.53
CA GLN A 21 -21.19 4.76 2.23
C GLN A 21 -20.19 4.10 1.29
N LYS A 22 -20.27 4.33 -0.02
CA LYS A 22 -19.38 3.74 -1.01
C LYS A 22 -18.66 4.80 -1.82
N VAL A 23 -17.45 4.45 -2.24
CA VAL A 23 -16.58 5.26 -3.08
C VAL A 23 -16.01 4.43 -4.21
N ILE A 24 -15.69 5.08 -5.32
CA ILE A 24 -14.92 4.47 -6.40
C ILE A 24 -13.50 4.97 -6.30
N ILE A 25 -12.54 4.06 -6.20
CA ILE A 25 -11.12 4.36 -6.28
C ILE A 25 -10.67 4.07 -7.71
N HIS A 26 -10.12 5.09 -8.37
CA HIS A 26 -9.56 5.01 -9.70
C HIS A 26 -8.04 5.14 -9.62
N PHE A 27 -7.33 4.13 -10.12
CA PHE A 27 -5.87 4.13 -10.21
C PHE A 27 -5.42 4.82 -11.50
N THR A 28 -4.53 5.79 -11.36
CA THR A 28 -4.00 6.54 -12.50
C THR A 28 -2.65 5.96 -12.96
N ASP A 29 -2.28 6.30 -14.19
CA ASP A 29 -0.95 6.04 -14.74
C ASP A 29 0.12 7.02 -14.24
N GLU A 30 -0.26 8.02 -13.45
CA GLU A 30 0.68 9.02 -12.93
C GLU A 30 1.50 8.46 -11.77
N ILE A 31 2.78 8.78 -11.74
CA ILE A 31 3.70 8.38 -10.67
C ILE A 31 4.50 9.58 -10.20
N THR A 32 4.76 9.64 -8.88
CA THR A 32 5.59 10.68 -8.29
C THR A 32 6.59 10.16 -7.28
N ALA A 33 7.72 10.85 -7.14
CA ALA A 33 8.74 10.56 -6.13
C ALA A 33 9.29 11.87 -5.55
N PHE A 34 9.95 11.75 -4.38
CA PHE A 34 10.57 12.88 -3.68
C PHE A 34 9.57 14.03 -3.45
N ASN A 35 8.47 13.77 -2.74
CA ASN A 35 7.44 14.76 -2.41
C ASN A 35 6.90 15.53 -3.64
N LYS A 36 6.45 14.78 -4.66
CA LYS A 36 5.87 15.32 -5.90
C LYS A 36 6.85 16.14 -6.77
N ILE A 37 8.15 16.16 -6.45
CA ILE A 37 9.17 16.84 -7.26
C ILE A 37 9.39 16.10 -8.57
N LYS A 38 9.54 14.78 -8.52
CA LYS A 38 9.69 13.93 -9.71
C LYS A 38 8.33 13.41 -10.13
N LYS A 39 7.93 13.61 -11.39
CA LYS A 39 6.63 13.18 -11.94
C LYS A 39 6.81 12.53 -13.31
N ALA A 40 6.00 11.52 -13.60
CA ALA A 40 5.91 10.89 -14.92
C ALA A 40 4.54 10.24 -15.12
N VAL A 41 4.25 9.81 -16.35
CA VAL A 41 3.14 8.92 -16.70
C VAL A 41 3.74 7.60 -17.16
N ILE A 42 3.36 6.52 -16.50
CA ILE A 42 3.78 5.16 -16.86
C ILE A 42 2.57 4.46 -17.44
N LYS A 43 2.62 4.16 -18.74
CA LYS A 43 1.52 3.51 -19.46
C LYS A 43 1.09 2.23 -18.73
N ASP A 44 -0.22 2.04 -18.59
CA ASP A 44 -0.88 0.85 -18.03
C ASP A 44 -0.58 0.60 -16.53
N LYS A 45 0.12 1.53 -15.85
CA LYS A 45 0.43 1.43 -14.41
C LYS A 45 -0.84 1.38 -13.56
N GLY A 46 -1.86 2.15 -13.89
CA GLY A 46 -3.15 2.13 -13.19
C GLY A 46 -3.84 0.77 -13.28
N ILE A 47 -3.75 0.09 -14.43
CA ILE A 47 -4.29 -1.25 -14.64
C ILE A 47 -3.61 -2.26 -13.72
N TYR A 48 -2.28 -2.27 -13.72
CA TYR A 48 -1.50 -3.20 -12.90
C TYR A 48 -1.69 -2.94 -11.40
N CYS A 49 -1.66 -1.68 -10.97
CA CYS A 49 -1.90 -1.31 -9.56
C CYS A 49 -3.30 -1.73 -9.09
N ASN A 50 -4.35 -1.41 -9.85
CA ASN A 50 -5.72 -1.79 -9.49
C ASN A 50 -5.87 -3.32 -9.41
N GLY A 51 -5.34 -4.04 -10.40
CA GLY A 51 -5.39 -5.50 -10.44
C GLY A 51 -4.67 -6.16 -9.26
N ILE A 52 -3.47 -5.68 -8.91
CA ILE A 52 -2.71 -6.15 -7.75
C ILE A 52 -3.46 -5.83 -6.44
N SER A 53 -3.96 -4.60 -6.30
CA SER A 53 -4.75 -4.16 -5.14
C SER A 53 -5.98 -5.05 -4.92
N CYS A 54 -6.73 -5.34 -5.99
CA CYS A 54 -7.91 -6.19 -5.94
C CYS A 54 -7.54 -7.61 -5.49
N GLU A 55 -6.49 -8.20 -6.05
CA GLU A 55 -6.11 -9.58 -5.73
C GLU A 55 -5.59 -9.72 -4.30
N ILE A 56 -4.76 -8.79 -3.84
CA ILE A 56 -4.33 -8.72 -2.45
C ILE A 56 -5.53 -8.55 -1.52
N SER A 57 -6.47 -7.65 -1.85
CA SER A 57 -7.68 -7.45 -1.03
C SER A 57 -8.47 -8.75 -0.87
N ARG A 58 -8.65 -9.53 -1.95
CA ARG A 58 -9.32 -10.84 -1.88
C ARG A 58 -8.57 -11.84 -1.01
N LEU A 59 -7.24 -11.91 -1.13
CA LEU A 59 -6.39 -12.78 -0.29
C LEU A 59 -6.50 -12.42 1.19
N LEU A 60 -6.48 -11.13 1.50
CA LEU A 60 -6.62 -10.59 2.85
C LEU A 60 -7.99 -10.90 3.45
N GLN A 61 -9.07 -10.67 2.71
CA GLN A 61 -10.43 -11.01 3.13
C GLN A 61 -10.59 -12.51 3.39
N LYS A 62 -10.07 -13.35 2.49
CA LYS A 62 -10.04 -14.81 2.67
C LYS A 62 -9.25 -15.22 3.92
N GLY A 63 -8.18 -14.49 4.24
CA GLY A 63 -7.38 -14.67 5.45
C GLY A 63 -7.99 -14.04 6.71
N GLY A 64 -9.19 -13.45 6.64
CA GLY A 64 -9.89 -12.87 7.78
C GLY A 64 -9.49 -11.44 8.15
N VAL A 65 -8.76 -10.72 7.29
CA VAL A 65 -8.44 -9.30 7.47
C VAL A 65 -9.57 -8.45 6.88
N PRO A 66 -10.24 -7.60 7.67
CA PRO A 66 -11.25 -6.67 7.16
C PRO A 66 -10.60 -5.61 6.27
N THR A 67 -11.10 -5.45 5.04
CA THR A 67 -10.65 -4.44 4.07
C THR A 67 -11.84 -3.61 3.62
N HIS A 68 -11.60 -2.36 3.18
CA HIS A 68 -12.66 -1.54 2.59
C HIS A 68 -13.09 -2.01 1.19
N PHE A 69 -12.33 -2.90 0.54
CA PHE A 69 -12.58 -3.39 -0.81
C PHE A 69 -13.91 -4.15 -0.91
N ILE A 70 -14.72 -3.82 -1.91
CA ILE A 70 -15.98 -4.53 -2.20
C ILE A 70 -15.80 -5.38 -3.46
N GLU A 71 -15.51 -4.74 -4.59
CA GLU A 71 -15.35 -5.42 -5.87
C GLU A 71 -14.53 -4.60 -6.87
N GLN A 72 -14.01 -5.28 -7.88
CA GLN A 72 -13.36 -4.65 -9.02
C GLN A 72 -14.43 -4.32 -10.07
N ILE A 73 -14.53 -3.04 -10.48
CA ILE A 73 -15.59 -2.59 -11.41
C ILE A 73 -15.06 -2.24 -12.80
N SER A 74 -13.74 -2.06 -12.96
CA SER A 74 -13.07 -2.01 -14.27
C SER A 74 -11.58 -2.38 -14.12
N ASP A 75 -10.82 -2.27 -15.21
CA ASP A 75 -9.37 -2.49 -15.17
C ASP A 75 -8.62 -1.48 -14.31
N THR A 76 -9.16 -0.27 -14.13
CA THR A 76 -8.52 0.81 -13.35
C THR A 76 -9.35 1.28 -12.16
N GLU A 77 -10.54 0.72 -11.95
CA GLU A 77 -11.45 1.13 -10.87
C GLU A 77 -11.87 -0.03 -9.99
N GLN A 78 -11.95 0.24 -8.68
CA GLN A 78 -12.52 -0.64 -7.67
C GLN A 78 -13.57 0.12 -6.84
N LEU A 79 -14.61 -0.60 -6.42
CA LEU A 79 -15.62 -0.12 -5.49
C LEU A 79 -15.20 -0.48 -4.07
N CYS A 80 -15.20 0.52 -3.18
CA CYS A 80 -14.82 0.36 -1.78
C CYS A 80 -15.86 0.99 -0.86
N TRP A 81 -15.92 0.50 0.38
CA TRP A 81 -16.57 1.19 1.48
C TRP A 81 -15.82 2.49 1.79
N LYS A 82 -16.58 3.56 2.03
CA LYS A 82 -16.05 4.84 2.49
C LYS A 82 -15.65 4.71 3.95
N SER A 83 -14.37 4.89 4.24
CA SER A 83 -13.83 4.90 5.59
C SER A 83 -13.33 6.29 6.00
N GLN A 84 -13.47 6.61 7.28
CA GLN A 84 -12.74 7.70 7.92
C GLN A 84 -11.32 7.20 8.23
N VAL A 85 -10.36 7.61 7.40
CA VAL A 85 -8.95 7.18 7.52
C VAL A 85 -8.32 7.77 8.78
N ILE A 86 -7.64 6.93 9.55
CA ILE A 86 -6.78 7.35 10.66
C ILE A 86 -5.55 8.02 10.04
N PRO A 87 -5.15 9.23 10.45
CA PRO A 87 -4.03 9.97 9.85
C PRO A 87 -2.66 9.41 10.28
N MET A 88 -2.47 8.12 10.04
CA MET A 88 -1.30 7.35 10.43
C MET A 88 -1.09 6.22 9.43
N GLU A 89 0.17 6.04 9.02
CA GLU A 89 0.59 4.93 8.18
C GLU A 89 1.31 3.90 9.05
N VAL A 90 1.10 2.62 8.76
CA VAL A 90 1.81 1.52 9.40
C VAL A 90 2.71 0.87 8.36
N ILE A 91 4.02 0.85 8.61
CA ILE A 91 5.01 0.29 7.70
C ILE A 91 5.56 -1.00 8.29
N VAL A 92 5.47 -2.10 7.54
CA VAL A 92 6.09 -3.38 7.88
C VAL A 92 7.37 -3.55 7.08
N ARG A 93 8.46 -3.96 7.73
CA ARG A 93 9.76 -4.20 7.08
C ARG A 93 10.25 -5.61 7.36
N ASN A 94 10.19 -6.46 6.34
CA ASN A 94 10.72 -7.83 6.37
C ASN A 94 12.20 -7.88 5.98
N VAL A 95 12.68 -6.86 5.26
CA VAL A 95 14.07 -6.69 4.84
C VAL A 95 14.42 -5.21 5.02
N ILE A 96 15.63 -4.92 5.52
CA ILE A 96 16.10 -3.54 5.68
C ILE A 96 16.29 -2.92 4.29
N ALA A 97 15.56 -1.85 4.02
CA ALA A 97 15.59 -1.11 2.76
C ALA A 97 15.17 0.36 2.95
N GLY A 98 15.37 1.18 1.91
CA GLY A 98 14.81 2.52 1.82
C GLY A 98 15.13 3.42 3.02
N SER A 99 14.10 4.08 3.56
CA SER A 99 14.26 5.07 4.62
C SER A 99 14.79 4.50 5.94
N MET A 100 14.57 3.21 6.22
CA MET A 100 15.15 2.56 7.40
C MET A 100 16.66 2.38 7.24
N ALA A 101 17.09 1.86 6.09
CA ALA A 101 18.51 1.67 5.76
C ALA A 101 19.27 3.00 5.86
N GLN A 102 18.73 4.04 5.23
CA GLN A 102 19.31 5.39 5.26
C GLN A 102 19.35 5.98 6.67
N ARG A 103 18.23 5.93 7.41
CA ARG A 103 18.12 6.52 8.76
C ARG A 103 19.07 5.89 9.76
N LEU A 104 19.33 4.59 9.64
CA LEU A 104 20.13 3.82 10.58
C LEU A 104 21.56 3.55 10.11
N GLY A 105 21.92 3.98 8.89
CA GLY A 105 23.24 3.72 8.32
C GLY A 105 23.51 2.22 8.05
N LEU A 106 22.47 1.48 7.66
CA LEU A 106 22.53 0.04 7.40
C LEU A 106 22.51 -0.24 5.89
N GLU A 107 23.11 -1.36 5.49
CA GLU A 107 23.03 -1.84 4.11
C GLU A 107 21.62 -2.37 3.78
N GLU A 108 21.17 -2.13 2.55
CA GLU A 108 19.92 -2.72 2.07
C GLU A 108 20.07 -4.23 1.86
N GLY A 109 19.02 -5.01 2.16
CA GLY A 109 18.98 -6.45 1.93
C GLY A 109 19.20 -7.30 3.19
N ILE A 110 19.54 -6.68 4.33
CA ILE A 110 19.66 -7.39 5.61
C ILE A 110 18.27 -7.84 6.07
N VAL A 111 18.12 -9.14 6.36
CA VAL A 111 16.90 -9.70 6.96
C VAL A 111 16.99 -9.59 8.49
N PRO A 112 16.14 -8.79 9.15
CA PRO A 112 16.11 -8.72 10.62
C PRO A 112 15.60 -10.04 11.22
N LYS A 113 15.88 -10.25 12.52
CA LYS A 113 15.40 -11.44 13.25
C LYS A 113 13.87 -11.50 13.34
N GLU A 114 13.23 -10.33 13.36
CA GLU A 114 11.79 -10.17 13.35
C GLU A 114 11.42 -8.99 12.43
N PRO A 115 10.25 -9.00 11.77
CA PRO A 115 9.78 -7.85 11.01
C PRO A 115 9.67 -6.61 11.89
N VAL A 116 10.07 -5.45 11.35
CA VAL A 116 9.98 -4.16 12.04
C VAL A 116 8.66 -3.48 11.67
N TYR A 117 8.02 -2.83 12.64
CA TYR A 117 6.80 -2.05 12.46
C TYR A 117 7.11 -0.59 12.81
N ASP A 118 7.10 0.29 11.81
CA ASP A 118 7.21 1.75 12.01
C ASP A 118 5.79 2.37 11.90
N LEU A 119 5.54 3.44 12.65
CA LEU A 119 4.38 4.31 12.46
C LEU A 119 4.84 5.65 11.86
N CYS A 120 4.09 6.16 10.88
CA CYS A 120 4.29 7.52 10.36
C CYS A 120 3.03 8.35 10.57
N TYR A 121 3.19 9.61 11.01
CA TYR A 121 2.08 10.55 11.08
C TYR A 121 1.79 11.12 9.69
N LYS A 122 0.58 10.94 9.16
CA LYS A 122 0.26 11.33 7.79
C LYS A 122 0.17 12.85 7.65
N SER A 123 1.15 13.45 7.01
CA SER A 123 1.26 14.90 6.80
C SER A 123 2.20 15.23 5.64
N ASP A 124 1.61 15.60 4.50
CA ASP A 124 2.35 16.07 3.31
C ASP A 124 3.32 17.22 3.64
N ILE A 125 2.94 18.13 4.56
CA ILE A 125 3.75 19.30 4.94
C ILE A 125 4.97 18.87 5.78
N LEU A 126 4.80 17.87 6.64
CA LEU A 126 5.86 17.38 7.53
C LEU A 126 6.64 16.20 6.92
N CYS A 127 6.30 15.79 5.70
CA CYS A 127 6.91 14.65 5.01
C CYS A 127 6.77 13.34 5.79
N ASP A 128 5.58 13.09 6.33
CA ASP A 128 5.19 11.85 7.02
C ASP A 128 6.18 11.39 8.11
N PRO A 129 6.41 12.19 9.17
CA PRO A 129 7.45 11.89 10.16
C PRO A 129 7.14 10.59 10.92
N ILE A 130 8.20 9.84 11.23
CA ILE A 130 8.10 8.64 12.06
C ILE A 130 7.69 9.04 13.47
N ILE A 131 6.70 8.34 13.99
CA ILE A 131 6.19 8.47 15.34
C ILE A 131 6.28 7.12 16.06
N ASN A 132 6.11 7.15 17.39
CA ASN A 132 5.99 5.94 18.19
C ASN A 132 4.56 5.82 18.73
N ASP A 133 4.27 4.71 19.40
CA ASP A 133 2.97 4.42 20.01
C ASP A 133 2.50 5.52 20.97
N TYR A 134 3.42 6.09 21.75
CA TYR A 134 3.09 7.16 22.70
C TYR A 134 2.65 8.43 21.99
N HIS A 135 3.29 8.81 20.89
CA HIS A 135 2.85 9.93 20.07
C HIS A 135 1.45 9.66 19.49
N ALA A 136 1.23 8.47 18.92
CA ALA A 136 -0.06 8.11 18.31
C ALA A 136 -1.21 8.22 19.31
N VAL A 137 -1.03 7.72 20.54
CA VAL A 137 -2.02 7.78 21.60
C VAL A 137 -2.15 9.19 22.19
N ALA A 138 -1.03 9.86 22.48
CA ALA A 138 -1.05 11.19 23.10
C ALA A 138 -1.64 12.28 22.20
N LEU A 139 -1.48 12.14 20.88
CA LEU A 139 -2.11 13.00 19.88
C LEU A 139 -3.57 12.63 19.59
N GLY A 140 -4.09 11.57 20.20
CA GLY A 140 -5.46 11.11 20.01
C GLY A 140 -5.73 10.55 18.60
N LEU A 141 -4.70 10.04 17.92
CA LEU A 141 -4.88 9.42 16.60
C LEU A 141 -5.63 8.09 16.73
N VAL A 142 -5.32 7.34 17.80
CA VAL A 142 -5.88 6.02 18.13
C VAL A 142 -5.87 5.82 19.65
N SER A 143 -6.74 4.94 20.16
CA SER A 143 -6.61 4.43 21.54
C SER A 143 -5.50 3.38 21.64
N LYS A 144 -5.11 2.98 22.86
CA LYS A 144 -4.14 1.90 23.06
C LYS A 144 -4.68 0.57 22.54
N GLU A 145 -5.93 0.27 22.84
CA GLU A 145 -6.62 -0.95 22.43
C GLU A 145 -6.76 -1.02 20.91
N GLU A 146 -7.07 0.12 20.27
CA GLU A 146 -7.12 0.22 18.82
C GLU A 146 -5.75 0.06 18.17
N LEU A 147 -4.71 0.65 18.74
CA LEU A 147 -3.34 0.48 18.24
C LEU A 147 -2.88 -0.99 18.32
N GLU A 148 -3.20 -1.70 19.41
CA GLU A 148 -2.95 -3.13 19.51
C GLU A 148 -3.70 -3.93 18.44
N ARG A 149 -4.95 -3.54 18.14
CA ARG A 149 -5.74 -4.16 17.07
C ARG A 149 -5.15 -3.90 15.69
N ILE A 150 -4.68 -2.68 15.42
CA ILE A 150 -3.97 -2.29 14.20
C ILE A 150 -2.70 -3.15 14.03
N TYR A 151 -1.89 -3.29 15.08
CA TYR A 151 -0.70 -4.14 15.02
C TYR A 151 -1.04 -5.62 14.79
N SER A 152 -2.10 -6.13 15.43
CA SER A 152 -2.59 -7.49 15.22
C SER A 152 -2.99 -7.74 13.77
N LEU A 153 -3.79 -6.84 13.17
CA LEU A 153 -4.20 -6.93 11.76
C LEU A 153 -3.00 -6.76 10.82
N THR A 154 -2.09 -5.84 11.10
CA THR A 154 -0.87 -5.61 10.30
C THR A 154 0.03 -6.86 10.28
N LYS A 155 0.21 -7.52 11.44
CA LYS A 155 0.94 -8.80 11.53
C LYS A 155 0.26 -9.88 10.68
N GLN A 156 -1.08 -9.93 10.68
CA GLN A 156 -1.86 -10.88 9.89
C GLN A 156 -1.74 -10.59 8.38
N VAL A 157 -1.78 -9.33 7.96
CA VAL A 157 -1.50 -8.91 6.57
C VAL A 157 -0.13 -9.43 6.14
N ASN A 158 0.91 -9.19 6.95
CA ASN A 158 2.26 -9.63 6.63
C ASN A 158 2.38 -11.16 6.54
N SER A 159 1.73 -11.89 7.47
CA SER A 159 1.79 -13.36 7.50
C SER A 159 1.03 -14.02 6.34
N ILE A 160 -0.01 -13.37 5.82
CA ILE A 160 -0.73 -13.81 4.62
C ILE A 160 0.10 -13.55 3.37
N LEU A 161 0.63 -12.33 3.21
CA LEU A 161 1.23 -11.90 1.94
C LEU A 161 2.66 -12.39 1.74
N THR A 162 3.47 -12.46 2.80
CA THR A 162 4.86 -12.93 2.70
C THR A 162 5.01 -14.30 2.01
N PRO A 163 4.28 -15.37 2.42
CA PRO A 163 4.38 -16.66 1.76
C PRO A 163 3.83 -16.63 0.32
N VAL A 164 2.75 -15.89 0.05
CA VAL A 164 2.18 -15.74 -1.30
C VAL A 164 3.20 -15.16 -2.26
N PHE A 165 3.82 -14.03 -1.90
CA PHE A 165 4.84 -13.41 -2.75
C PHE A 165 6.06 -14.31 -2.93
N LYS A 166 6.48 -15.00 -1.86
CA LYS A 166 7.60 -15.93 -1.93
C LYS A 166 7.34 -17.10 -2.90
N GLU A 167 6.13 -17.65 -2.91
CA GLU A 167 5.72 -18.74 -3.80
C GLU A 167 5.82 -18.33 -5.28
N ILE A 168 5.51 -17.07 -5.59
CA ILE A 168 5.60 -16.50 -6.94
C ILE A 168 6.98 -15.88 -7.26
N GLY A 169 8.01 -16.20 -6.46
CA GLY A 169 9.39 -15.76 -6.73
C GLY A 169 9.68 -14.30 -6.41
N ILE A 170 8.91 -13.67 -5.52
CA ILE A 170 9.06 -12.26 -5.11
C ILE A 170 9.30 -12.18 -3.60
N THR A 171 10.28 -11.40 -3.19
CA THR A 171 10.45 -11.01 -1.79
C THR A 171 9.58 -9.78 -1.51
N LEU A 172 8.64 -9.91 -0.58
CA LEU A 172 7.93 -8.77 0.01
C LEU A 172 8.84 -8.10 1.05
N VAL A 173 9.56 -7.06 0.63
CA VAL A 173 10.65 -6.41 1.39
C VAL A 173 10.10 -5.51 2.48
N ASP A 174 9.22 -4.59 2.10
CA ASP A 174 8.45 -3.76 3.00
C ASP A 174 7.14 -3.35 2.33
N PHE A 175 6.15 -2.96 3.13
CA PHE A 175 4.92 -2.35 2.63
C PHE A 175 4.36 -1.39 3.66
N LYS A 176 3.53 -0.47 3.17
CA LYS A 176 2.84 0.54 3.96
C LYS A 176 1.33 0.35 3.77
N ILE A 177 0.58 0.45 4.86
CA ILE A 177 -0.88 0.42 4.85
C ILE A 177 -1.45 1.47 5.80
N GLU A 178 -2.71 1.82 5.56
CA GLU A 178 -3.51 2.70 6.41
C GLU A 178 -4.78 1.96 6.85
N PHE A 179 -5.29 2.37 8.01
CA PHE A 179 -6.54 1.87 8.57
C PHE A 179 -7.55 3.01 8.69
N GLY A 180 -8.83 2.65 8.71
CA GLY A 180 -9.90 3.60 8.92
C GLY A 180 -11.16 2.94 9.45
N HIS A 181 -12.09 3.77 9.90
CA HIS A 181 -13.37 3.34 10.43
C HIS A 181 -14.45 3.45 9.36
N LEU A 182 -15.24 2.40 9.21
CA LEU A 182 -16.49 2.46 8.46
C LEU A 182 -17.55 3.23 9.25
N CYS A 183 -18.69 3.51 8.62
CA CYS A 183 -19.79 4.26 9.25
C CYS A 183 -20.39 3.55 10.47
N ASP A 184 -20.25 2.22 10.57
CA ASP A 184 -20.69 1.41 11.71
C ASP A 184 -19.64 1.33 12.83
N GLY A 185 -18.48 1.99 12.67
CA GLY A 185 -17.36 1.97 13.61
C GLY A 185 -16.38 0.81 13.40
N SER A 186 -16.61 -0.07 12.42
CA SER A 186 -15.72 -1.19 12.13
C SER A 186 -14.36 -0.70 11.62
N LEU A 187 -13.27 -1.19 12.21
CA LEU A 187 -11.89 -0.93 11.75
C LEU A 187 -11.56 -1.82 10.55
N VAL A 188 -11.14 -1.21 9.44
CA VAL A 188 -10.74 -1.90 8.21
C VAL A 188 -9.41 -1.37 7.69
N MET A 189 -8.66 -2.20 6.95
CA MET A 189 -7.59 -1.72 6.09
C MET A 189 -8.22 -0.89 4.96
N SER A 190 -7.80 0.37 4.83
CA SER A 190 -8.41 1.38 3.95
C SER A 190 -7.46 1.88 2.84
N ASP A 191 -6.38 1.14 2.59
CA ASP A 191 -5.34 1.47 1.62
C ASP A 191 -5.14 0.33 0.62
N ASP A 192 -4.24 0.53 -0.34
CA ASP A 192 -3.79 -0.49 -1.27
C ASP A 192 -2.33 -0.93 -1.03
N ILE A 193 -2.05 -2.20 -1.34
CA ILE A 193 -0.68 -2.70 -1.45
C ILE A 193 -0.41 -2.89 -2.93
N THR A 194 0.44 -2.04 -3.48
CA THR A 194 0.84 -2.07 -4.89
C THR A 194 2.34 -1.79 -5.00
N PRO A 195 2.95 -1.91 -6.20
CA PRO A 195 4.34 -1.55 -6.36
C PRO A 195 4.64 -0.05 -6.08
N ASP A 196 3.60 0.79 -5.91
CA ASP A 196 3.72 2.18 -5.43
C ASP A 196 3.91 2.27 -3.90
N SER A 197 3.26 1.39 -3.12
CA SER A 197 3.19 1.40 -1.65
C SER A 197 3.99 0.27 -0.96
N ALA A 198 4.56 -0.66 -1.74
CA ALA A 198 5.39 -1.76 -1.28
C ALA A 198 6.68 -1.91 -2.08
N ARG A 199 7.67 -2.57 -1.48
CA ARG A 199 8.89 -3.02 -2.15
C ARG A 199 8.81 -4.51 -2.47
N PHE A 200 9.06 -4.82 -3.72
CA PHE A 200 9.02 -6.17 -4.29
C PHE A 200 10.35 -6.44 -4.97
N TRP A 201 11.12 -7.42 -4.50
CA TRP A 201 12.36 -7.79 -5.17
C TRP A 201 12.24 -9.18 -5.79
N ASP A 202 12.66 -9.33 -7.03
CA ASP A 202 12.72 -10.63 -7.67
C ASP A 202 13.75 -11.52 -6.94
N ILE A 203 13.35 -12.72 -6.54
CA ILE A 203 14.21 -13.62 -5.75
C ILE A 203 15.40 -14.13 -6.56
N ALA A 204 15.21 -14.36 -7.86
CA ALA A 204 16.25 -14.97 -8.70
C ALA A 204 17.35 -13.97 -9.07
N THR A 205 16.99 -12.70 -9.26
CA THR A 205 17.87 -11.67 -9.82
C THR A 205 18.22 -10.56 -8.81
N GLY A 206 17.42 -10.38 -7.76
CA GLY A 206 17.50 -9.22 -6.86
C GLY A 206 16.95 -7.93 -7.47
N ASP A 207 16.34 -7.99 -8.66
CA ASP A 207 15.78 -6.82 -9.33
C ASP A 207 14.63 -6.19 -8.55
N ARG A 208 14.56 -4.86 -8.56
CA ARG A 208 13.45 -4.10 -7.97
C ARG A 208 12.25 -4.18 -8.89
N LEU A 209 11.13 -4.71 -8.43
CA LEU A 209 9.87 -4.81 -9.16
C LEU A 209 8.87 -3.72 -8.73
N ASP A 210 9.39 -2.62 -8.19
CA ASP A 210 8.62 -1.59 -7.51
C ASP A 210 9.04 -0.16 -7.88
N LYS A 211 8.37 0.81 -7.27
CA LYS A 211 8.59 2.24 -7.46
C LYS A 211 10.02 2.70 -7.23
N ASP A 212 10.88 1.94 -6.53
CA ASP A 212 12.31 2.25 -6.44
C ASP A 212 12.98 2.29 -7.81
N ARG A 213 12.49 1.58 -8.83
CA ARG A 213 13.00 1.75 -10.21
C ARG A 213 12.82 3.17 -10.72
N PHE A 214 11.67 3.79 -10.41
CA PHE A 214 11.42 5.20 -10.72
C PHE A 214 12.23 6.14 -9.82
N ARG A 215 12.34 5.84 -8.51
CA ARG A 215 13.12 6.68 -7.58
C ARG A 215 14.61 6.73 -7.93
N LYS A 216 15.19 5.60 -8.34
CA LYS A 216 16.63 5.42 -8.58
C LYS A 216 17.04 5.47 -10.07
N ASP A 217 16.11 5.82 -10.96
CA ASP A 217 16.36 5.93 -12.42
C ASP A 217 16.79 4.62 -13.10
N ASN A 218 16.28 3.47 -12.63
CA ASN A 218 16.62 2.14 -13.15
C ASN A 218 15.80 1.70 -14.38
N GLY A 219 14.95 2.60 -14.93
CA GLY A 219 14.10 2.33 -16.10
C GLY A 219 13.08 1.19 -15.91
N HIS A 220 12.39 0.82 -16.99
CA HIS A 220 11.50 -0.36 -17.08
C HIS A 220 10.42 -0.45 -15.96
N VAL A 221 9.90 0.70 -15.51
CA VAL A 221 8.93 0.76 -14.41
C VAL A 221 7.64 0.00 -14.73
N GLY A 222 7.08 0.19 -15.94
CA GLY A 222 5.86 -0.51 -16.35
C GLY A 222 6.04 -2.03 -16.43
N GLU A 223 7.20 -2.50 -16.93
CA GLU A 223 7.51 -3.94 -17.00
C GLU A 223 7.63 -4.58 -15.61
N ALA A 224 8.22 -3.87 -14.65
CA ALA A 224 8.27 -4.29 -13.26
C ALA A 224 6.86 -4.46 -12.67
N TYR A 225 5.98 -3.48 -12.87
CA TYR A 225 4.61 -3.53 -12.34
C TYR A 225 3.80 -4.64 -13.01
N ARG A 226 3.94 -4.80 -14.33
CA ARG A 226 3.35 -5.92 -15.07
C ARG A 226 3.83 -7.25 -14.52
N THR A 227 5.13 -7.40 -14.25
CA THR A 227 5.71 -8.66 -13.72
C THR A 227 5.07 -9.03 -12.38
N VAL A 228 4.89 -8.06 -11.47
CA VAL A 228 4.20 -8.32 -10.19
C VAL A 228 2.74 -8.72 -10.44
N TYR A 229 2.03 -8.02 -11.33
CA TYR A 229 0.65 -8.31 -11.68
C TYR A 229 0.47 -9.72 -12.26
N GLU A 230 1.27 -10.09 -13.26
CA GLU A 230 1.17 -11.37 -13.95
C GLU A 230 1.46 -12.54 -13.01
N ARG A 231 2.52 -12.42 -12.21
CA ARG A 231 2.90 -13.45 -11.25
C ARG A 231 1.87 -13.62 -10.14
N LEU A 232 1.29 -12.53 -9.63
CA LEU A 232 0.31 -12.58 -8.56
C LEU A 232 -1.06 -13.10 -9.03
N THR A 233 -1.50 -12.67 -10.21
CA THR A 233 -2.85 -12.99 -10.71
C THR A 233 -2.89 -14.25 -11.58
N GLY A 234 -1.73 -14.73 -12.05
CA GLY A 234 -1.65 -15.81 -13.03
C GLY A 234 -2.20 -15.45 -14.41
N LYS A 235 -2.47 -14.16 -14.66
CA LYS A 235 -2.97 -13.65 -15.94
C LYS A 235 -1.81 -13.07 -16.74
N ASN A 236 -1.83 -13.24 -18.06
CA ASN A 236 -0.89 -12.53 -18.95
C ASN A 236 -1.47 -11.14 -19.24
N GLY A 237 -0.65 -10.11 -19.08
CA GLY A 237 -1.03 -8.70 -19.29
C GLY A 237 -0.77 -8.17 -20.69
#